data_AF-A0A1T8V3K4-F1
#
_entry.id   AF-A0A1T8V3K4-F1
#
_cell.length_a   1.000
_cell.length_b   1.000
_cell.length_c   1.000
_cell.angle_alpha   90.00
_cell.angle_beta   90.00
_cell.angle_gamma   90.00
#
_symmetry.space_group_name_H-M   'P 1'
#
loop_
_entity.id
_entity.type
_entity.pdbx_description
1 polymer ?
#
loop_
_entity_poly.entity_id
_entity_poly.type
_entity_poly.pdbx_seq_one_letter_code
_entity_poly.pdbx_strand_id
1 'polypeptide(L)'
;MAARKYIYRVVVDEWPTEDGMPFIDQDWRWWEQIVDYFHNPEGDDPSPAWLPDITEYLEDPGDEWTPAGWVNKPRFTRLVCEPGDEPDYPNGYRGYDDQPVIAVPIAPARRFMQRAQPDAAAKQLREWGCKAHVERAALGDWEAA
;
A
#
# COMPACT_ATOMS: atom_id res chain seq x y z
N MET A 1 6.77 -31.95 -25.30
CA MET A 1 7.53 -31.28 -24.22
C MET A 1 6.54 -30.60 -23.30
N ALA A 2 6.51 -30.91 -22.00
CA ALA A 2 5.65 -30.19 -21.07
C ALA A 2 6.12 -28.74 -20.97
N ALA A 3 5.23 -27.78 -21.18
CA ALA A 3 5.54 -26.37 -20.96
C ALA A 3 5.99 -26.22 -19.50
N ARG A 4 7.22 -25.75 -19.27
CA ARG A 4 7.69 -25.40 -17.93
C ARG A 4 6.75 -24.36 -17.35
N LYS A 5 6.05 -24.72 -16.27
CA LYS A 5 5.24 -23.78 -15.49
C LYS A 5 6.17 -23.04 -14.54
N TYR A 6 6.05 -21.72 -14.52
CA TYR A 6 6.83 -20.86 -13.64
C TYR A 6 5.92 -20.22 -12.60
N ILE A 7 6.48 -19.94 -11.44
CA ILE A 7 5.88 -19.15 -10.38
C ILE A 7 6.67 -17.86 -10.21
N TYR A 8 5.97 -16.79 -9.87
CA TYR A 8 6.50 -15.46 -9.71
C TYR A 8 6.15 -14.93 -8.33
N ARG A 9 7.06 -14.17 -7.71
CA ARG A 9 6.79 -13.43 -6.46
C ARG A 9 7.40 -12.04 -6.54
N VAL A 10 6.80 -11.10 -5.82
CA VAL A 10 7.37 -9.78 -5.62
C VAL A 10 8.32 -9.85 -4.43
N VAL A 11 9.50 -9.27 -4.57
CA VAL A 11 10.47 -9.09 -3.49
C VAL A 11 10.73 -7.59 -3.36
N VAL A 12 10.70 -7.09 -2.14
CA VAL A 12 11.13 -5.73 -1.80
C VAL A 12 12.48 -5.87 -1.10
N ASP A 13 13.50 -5.34 -1.75
CA ASP A 13 14.87 -5.31 -1.24
C ASP A 13 15.06 -4.17 -0.22
N GLU A 14 14.35 -3.05 -0.42
CA GLU A 14 14.46 -1.86 0.44
C GLU A 14 13.17 -1.04 0.38
N TRP A 15 12.69 -0.63 1.56
CA TRP A 15 11.62 0.37 1.72
C TRP A 15 12.25 1.75 1.93
N PRO A 16 11.62 2.82 1.41
CA PRO A 16 12.17 4.18 1.52
C PRO A 16 11.81 4.88 2.85
N THR A 17 11.03 4.23 3.71
CA THR A 17 10.71 4.74 5.06
C THR A 17 11.99 4.86 5.89
N GLU A 18 11.99 5.75 6.88
CA GLU A 18 13.18 6.01 7.70
C GLU A 18 13.66 4.75 8.46
N ASP A 19 12.71 3.90 8.86
CA ASP A 19 12.97 2.64 9.55
C ASP A 19 13.20 1.43 8.62
N GLY A 20 13.05 1.62 7.30
CA GLY A 20 13.16 0.56 6.29
C GLY A 20 12.04 -0.49 6.33
N MET A 21 10.92 -0.20 7.01
CA MET A 21 9.77 -1.08 7.15
C MET A 21 8.67 -0.81 6.10
N PRO A 22 7.73 -1.75 5.90
CA PRO A 22 6.57 -1.54 5.04
C PRO A 22 5.74 -0.29 5.39
N PHE A 23 5.13 0.32 4.37
CA PHE A 23 4.27 1.51 4.54
C PHE A 23 3.12 1.30 5.52
N ILE A 24 2.54 0.09 5.52
CA ILE A 24 1.43 -0.28 6.39
C ILE A 24 1.83 -0.41 7.86
N ASP A 25 3.13 -0.59 8.13
CA ASP A 25 3.66 -0.75 9.48
C ASP A 25 4.08 0.61 10.09
N GLN A 26 4.01 1.70 9.32
CA GLN A 26 4.27 3.06 9.81
C GLN A 26 3.12 3.54 10.71
N ASP A 27 3.41 4.44 11.65
CA ASP A 27 2.37 5.01 12.52
C ASP A 27 1.31 5.71 11.68
N TRP A 28 0.05 5.37 11.90
CA TRP A 28 -1.07 5.97 11.18
C TRP A 28 -1.15 7.48 11.37
N ARG A 29 -0.70 8.01 12.52
CA ARG A 29 -0.68 9.47 12.77
C ARG A 29 0.25 10.21 11.82
N TRP A 30 1.29 9.54 11.35
CA TRP A 30 2.20 10.11 10.37
C TRP A 30 1.52 10.20 8.99
N TRP A 31 0.77 9.16 8.61
CA TRP A 31 -0.07 9.21 7.40
C TRP A 31 -1.17 10.26 7.48
N GLU A 32 -1.82 10.39 8.63
CA GLU A 32 -2.87 11.40 8.87
C GLU A 32 -2.34 12.82 8.61
N GLN A 33 -1.17 13.16 9.14
CA GLN A 33 -0.57 14.49 8.91
C GLN A 33 -0.31 14.78 7.43
N ILE A 34 0.13 13.78 6.67
CA ILE A 34 0.36 13.91 5.23
C ILE A 34 -0.97 14.12 4.48
N VAL A 35 -2.00 13.35 4.82
CA VAL A 35 -3.33 13.45 4.19
C VAL A 35 -4.02 14.77 4.56
N ASP A 36 -3.93 15.20 5.82
CA ASP A 36 -4.44 16.49 6.29
C ASP A 36 -3.79 17.65 5.54
N TYR A 37 -2.46 17.62 5.37
CA TYR A 37 -1.74 18.63 4.60
C TYR A 37 -2.15 18.62 3.11
N PHE A 38 -2.37 17.43 2.52
CA PHE A 38 -2.86 17.31 1.16
C PHE A 38 -4.24 17.99 0.98
N HIS A 39 -5.16 17.82 1.92
CA HIS A 39 -6.50 18.42 1.87
C HIS A 39 -6.51 19.90 2.27
N ASN A 40 -5.68 20.30 3.22
CA ASN A 40 -5.55 21.68 3.69
C ASN A 40 -4.06 22.05 3.82
N PRO A 41 -3.43 22.53 2.73
CA PRO A 41 -2.00 22.81 2.70
C PRO A 41 -1.68 24.11 3.46
N GLU A 42 -1.66 24.00 4.79
CA GLU A 42 -1.25 25.05 5.71
C GLU A 42 -0.02 24.59 6.51
N GLY A 43 1.06 25.38 6.48
CA GLY A 43 2.29 25.09 7.22
C GLY A 43 3.37 24.39 6.39
N ASP A 44 4.26 23.68 7.08
CA ASP A 44 5.35 22.92 6.46
C ASP A 44 4.83 21.55 5.97
N ASP A 45 5.20 21.18 4.75
CA ASP A 45 4.84 19.88 4.15
C ASP A 45 5.50 18.73 4.92
N PRO A 46 4.73 17.83 5.58
CA PRO A 46 5.28 16.69 6.30
C PRO A 46 5.66 15.51 5.37
N SER A 47 5.36 15.61 4.08
CA SER A 47 5.57 14.53 3.11
C SER A 47 7.06 14.27 2.90
N PRO A 48 7.51 13.00 2.96
CA PRO A 48 8.90 12.69 2.66
C PRO A 48 9.15 12.85 1.16
N ALA A 49 10.39 13.22 0.79
CA ALA A 49 10.75 13.53 -0.60
C ALA A 49 10.58 12.37 -1.60
N TRP A 50 10.43 11.13 -1.12
CA TRP A 50 10.18 9.95 -1.96
C TRP A 50 8.69 9.71 -2.23
N LEU A 51 7.78 10.34 -1.49
CA LEU A 51 6.34 10.10 -1.63
C LEU A 51 5.86 10.67 -2.96
N PRO A 52 5.21 9.85 -3.82
CA PRO A 52 4.64 10.33 -5.07
C PRO A 52 3.33 11.09 -4.82
N ASP A 53 2.71 11.58 -5.89
CA ASP A 53 1.33 12.06 -5.81
C ASP A 53 0.40 10.95 -5.29
N ILE A 54 -0.27 11.22 -4.16
CA ILE A 54 -1.12 10.27 -3.46
C ILE A 54 -2.60 10.38 -3.82
N THR A 55 -2.99 11.26 -4.76
CA THR A 55 -4.41 11.54 -5.07
C THR A 55 -5.24 10.28 -5.33
N GLU A 56 -4.68 9.30 -6.06
CA GLU A 56 -5.38 8.04 -6.38
C GLU A 56 -5.48 7.06 -5.19
N TYR A 57 -4.75 7.32 -4.10
CA TYR A 57 -4.69 6.48 -2.90
C TYR A 57 -5.57 7.00 -1.77
N LEU A 58 -6.27 8.11 -1.98
CA LEU A 58 -7.22 8.71 -1.05
C LEU A 58 -8.67 8.29 -1.38
N GLU A 59 -9.59 8.56 -0.46
CA GLU A 59 -11.02 8.35 -0.68
C GLU A 59 -11.54 9.20 -1.85
N ASP A 60 -12.44 8.64 -2.67
CA ASP A 60 -13.13 9.40 -3.72
C ASP A 60 -14.12 10.40 -3.08
N PRO A 61 -13.92 11.73 -3.22
CA PRO A 61 -14.75 12.74 -2.56
C PRO A 61 -16.16 12.89 -3.17
N GLY A 62 -16.54 12.02 -4.11
CA GLY A 62 -17.71 12.19 -4.98
C GLY A 62 -19.07 11.69 -4.46
N ASP A 63 -19.15 10.89 -3.41
CA ASP A 63 -20.43 10.33 -2.93
C ASP A 63 -20.52 10.32 -1.40
N GLU A 64 -21.74 10.44 -0.88
CA GLU A 64 -22.05 10.28 0.56
C GLU A 64 -21.32 9.07 1.15
N TRP A 65 -20.86 9.20 2.41
CA TRP A 65 -20.11 8.16 3.13
C TRP A 65 -20.77 6.80 2.91
N THR A 66 -20.14 6.05 2.04
CA THR A 66 -20.50 4.68 1.73
C THR A 66 -19.19 3.93 1.64
N PRO A 67 -19.15 2.64 1.99
CA PRO A 67 -18.03 1.76 1.66
C PRO A 67 -17.63 1.79 0.17
N ALA A 68 -18.42 2.44 -0.69
CA ALA A 68 -18.17 2.66 -2.09
C ALA A 68 -17.08 3.72 -2.41
N GLY A 69 -16.78 4.67 -1.51
CA GLY A 69 -15.75 5.71 -1.71
C GLY A 69 -14.33 5.16 -1.92
N TRP A 70 -14.10 3.92 -1.49
CA TRP A 70 -12.84 3.20 -1.66
C TRP A 70 -12.85 2.15 -2.79
N VAL A 71 -13.92 2.08 -3.59
CA VAL A 71 -14.09 1.04 -4.63
C VAL A 71 -13.02 1.14 -5.73
N ASN A 72 -12.43 2.31 -5.91
CA ASN A 72 -11.48 2.58 -6.99
C ASN A 72 -10.01 2.63 -6.58
N LYS A 73 -9.67 2.24 -5.34
CA LYS A 73 -8.26 2.29 -4.90
C LYS A 73 -7.35 1.42 -5.79
N PRO A 74 -6.09 1.84 -6.02
CA PRO A 74 -5.11 1.06 -6.75
C PRO A 74 -5.03 -0.37 -6.23
N ARG A 75 -4.81 -1.32 -7.14
CA ARG A 75 -4.63 -2.73 -6.76
C ARG A 75 -3.41 -2.88 -5.86
N PHE A 76 -3.31 -3.98 -5.12
CA PHE A 76 -2.15 -4.26 -4.26
C PHE A 76 -1.90 -3.18 -3.21
N THR A 77 -2.96 -2.58 -2.68
CA THR A 77 -2.92 -1.64 -1.56
C THR A 77 -3.61 -2.24 -0.33
N ARG A 78 -3.31 -1.68 0.83
CA ARG A 78 -4.02 -1.93 2.09
C ARG A 78 -4.38 -0.58 2.74
N LEU A 79 -5.53 -0.51 3.41
CA LEU A 79 -5.92 0.72 4.08
C LEU A 79 -5.16 0.85 5.40
N VAL A 80 -4.64 2.05 5.66
CA VAL A 80 -4.15 2.44 6.98
C VAL A 80 -5.37 2.77 7.84
N CYS A 81 -5.46 2.17 9.03
CA CYS A 81 -6.62 2.19 9.92
C CYS A 81 -7.87 1.54 9.30
N GLU A 82 -7.81 0.22 9.06
CA GLU A 82 -8.99 -0.55 8.64
C GLU A 82 -10.05 -0.55 9.77
N PRO A 83 -11.34 -0.29 9.47
CA PRO A 83 -12.40 -0.45 10.45
C PRO A 83 -12.40 -1.87 11.05
N GLY A 84 -12.27 -1.95 12.39
CA GLY A 84 -12.26 -3.22 13.13
C GLY A 84 -10.89 -3.79 13.54
N ASP A 85 -9.78 -3.09 13.27
CA ASP A 85 -8.47 -3.48 13.84
C ASP A 85 -8.39 -3.12 15.35
N GLU A 86 -7.78 -4.01 16.16
CA GLU A 86 -7.78 -3.94 17.63
C GLU A 86 -6.77 -2.91 18.20
N PRO A 87 -7.10 -2.20 19.30
CA PRO A 87 -8.41 -2.12 19.93
C PRO A 87 -9.04 -0.75 19.65
N ASP A 88 -10.04 -0.74 18.77
CA ASP A 88 -11.29 0.01 18.95
C ASP A 88 -11.07 1.45 19.44
N TYR A 89 -10.65 2.34 18.53
CA TYR A 89 -10.09 3.67 18.81
C TYR A 89 -11.08 4.64 19.49
N PRO A 90 -10.99 4.90 20.81
CA PRO A 90 -11.82 5.88 21.52
C PRO A 90 -11.09 7.22 21.71
N ASN A 91 -10.00 7.47 20.97
CA ASN A 91 -8.97 8.46 21.33
C ASN A 91 -9.08 9.83 20.62
N GLY A 92 -10.31 10.28 20.31
CA GLY A 92 -10.55 11.71 20.07
C GLY A 92 -10.00 12.23 18.75
N TYR A 93 -10.53 11.69 17.66
CA TYR A 93 -10.34 12.16 16.30
C TYR A 93 -11.04 13.53 16.08
N ARG A 94 -10.55 14.33 15.13
CA ARG A 94 -11.30 15.51 14.61
C ARG A 94 -11.94 15.27 13.24
N GLY A 95 -11.78 14.08 12.66
CA GLY A 95 -12.33 13.71 11.35
C GLY A 95 -13.39 12.61 11.36
N TYR A 96 -14.23 12.46 12.39
CA TYR A 96 -15.26 11.40 12.51
C TYR A 96 -14.73 9.96 12.65
N ASP A 97 -15.20 9.29 13.70
CA ASP A 97 -14.85 7.90 14.06
C ASP A 97 -15.01 6.94 12.84
N ASP A 98 -14.13 5.93 12.74
CA ASP A 98 -14.19 4.80 11.78
C ASP A 98 -13.74 5.02 10.31
N GLN A 99 -12.91 6.02 10.01
CA GLN A 99 -12.46 6.27 8.62
C GLN A 99 -11.01 5.83 8.35
N PRO A 100 -10.75 5.07 7.26
CA PRO A 100 -9.39 4.78 6.81
C PRO A 100 -8.70 6.04 6.28
N VAL A 101 -7.39 6.17 6.54
CA VAL A 101 -6.61 7.38 6.22
C VAL A 101 -6.15 7.42 4.76
N ILE A 102 -5.57 6.31 4.30
CA ILE A 102 -4.96 6.19 2.96
C ILE A 102 -4.82 4.70 2.59
N ALA A 103 -4.88 4.38 1.30
CA ALA A 103 -4.54 3.06 0.78
C ALA A 103 -3.06 2.99 0.39
N VAL A 104 -2.18 2.38 1.19
CA VAL A 104 -0.75 2.29 0.86
C VAL A 104 -0.41 1.02 0.06
N PRO A 105 0.55 1.05 -0.87
CA PRO A 105 1.01 -0.16 -1.57
C PRO A 105 1.58 -1.22 -0.62
N ILE A 106 1.32 -2.49 -0.94
CA ILE A 106 1.85 -3.64 -0.21
C ILE A 106 2.59 -4.61 -1.14
N ALA A 107 3.59 -5.30 -0.60
CA ALA A 107 4.20 -6.44 -1.26
C ALA A 107 3.28 -7.67 -1.12
N PRO A 108 2.70 -8.21 -2.20
CA PRO A 108 1.81 -9.36 -2.07
C PRO A 108 2.58 -10.60 -1.61
N ALA A 109 2.19 -11.18 -0.46
CA ALA A 109 2.81 -12.39 0.07
C ALA A 109 2.59 -13.64 -0.81
N ARG A 110 1.58 -13.60 -1.69
CA ARG A 110 1.22 -14.73 -2.55
C ARG A 110 2.16 -14.88 -3.75
N ARG A 111 2.32 -16.12 -4.20
CA ARG A 111 2.97 -16.48 -5.46
C ARG A 111 1.95 -16.42 -6.60
N PHE A 112 2.41 -16.08 -7.80
CA PHE A 112 1.57 -15.90 -8.99
C PHE A 112 1.98 -16.87 -10.09
N MET A 113 1.00 -17.43 -10.79
CA MET A 113 1.23 -18.28 -11.97
C MET A 113 1.45 -17.46 -13.27
N GLN A 114 1.12 -16.18 -13.23
CA GLN A 114 1.26 -15.24 -14.35
C GLN A 114 2.10 -14.05 -13.91
N ARG A 115 2.98 -13.59 -14.80
CA ARG A 115 3.95 -12.52 -14.52
C ARG A 115 3.33 -11.12 -14.43
N ALA A 116 2.24 -10.87 -15.14
CA ALA A 116 1.68 -9.52 -15.28
C ALA A 116 1.28 -8.89 -13.93
N GLN A 117 0.69 -9.67 -13.01
CA GLN A 117 0.29 -9.18 -11.69
C GLN A 117 1.47 -8.77 -10.80
N PRO A 118 2.50 -9.62 -10.58
CA PRO A 118 3.66 -9.22 -9.78
C PRO A 118 4.48 -8.10 -10.45
N ASP A 119 4.56 -8.04 -11.79
CA ASP A 119 5.21 -6.90 -12.48
C ASP A 119 4.48 -5.58 -12.18
N ALA A 120 3.13 -5.59 -12.17
CA ALA A 120 2.33 -4.41 -11.82
C ALA A 120 2.53 -4.00 -10.34
N ALA A 121 2.47 -4.95 -9.40
CA ALA A 121 2.72 -4.68 -7.99
C ALA A 121 4.14 -4.13 -7.73
N ALA A 122 5.17 -4.72 -8.37
CA ALA A 122 6.54 -4.23 -8.26
C ALA A 122 6.74 -2.86 -8.93
N LYS A 123 5.97 -2.52 -9.98
CA LYS A 123 5.97 -1.17 -10.57
C LYS A 123 5.41 -0.14 -9.57
N GLN A 124 4.25 -0.43 -8.98
CA GLN A 124 3.61 0.44 -8.00
C GLN A 124 4.48 0.68 -6.76
N LEU A 125 5.12 -0.37 -6.22
CA LEU A 125 6.07 -0.24 -5.11
C LEU A 125 7.27 0.67 -5.46
N ARG A 126 7.78 0.57 -6.69
CA ARG A 126 8.89 1.42 -7.18
C ARG A 126 8.46 2.87 -7.42
N GLU A 127 7.23 3.11 -7.82
CA GLU A 127 6.66 4.47 -7.94
C GLU A 127 6.60 5.15 -6.57
N TRP A 128 6.38 4.36 -5.52
CA TRP A 128 6.49 4.79 -4.12
C TRP A 128 7.92 4.79 -3.56
N GLY A 129 8.93 4.63 -4.41
CA GLY A 129 10.34 4.75 -4.00
C GLY A 129 10.99 3.46 -3.48
N CYS A 130 10.28 2.32 -3.43
CA CYS A 130 10.89 1.06 -3.01
C CYS A 130 11.92 0.54 -4.03
N LYS A 131 12.93 -0.20 -3.56
CA LYS A 131 13.71 -1.09 -4.42
C LYS A 131 13.02 -2.46 -4.43
N ALA A 132 12.31 -2.76 -5.52
CA ALA A 132 11.54 -4.00 -5.64
C ALA A 132 11.74 -4.66 -7.00
N HIS A 133 11.70 -5.99 -7.01
CA HIS A 133 11.83 -6.79 -8.22
C HIS A 133 10.91 -8.02 -8.21
N VAL A 134 10.79 -8.67 -9.37
CA VAL A 134 10.02 -9.90 -9.53
C VAL A 134 10.98 -11.06 -9.72
N GLU A 135 10.92 -12.01 -8.80
CA GLU A 135 11.62 -13.27 -8.95
C GLU A 135 10.78 -14.29 -9.72
N ARG A 136 11.45 -15.22 -10.38
CA ARG A 136 10.84 -16.32 -11.13
C ARG A 136 11.55 -17.62 -10.81
N ALA A 137 10.79 -18.66 -10.50
CA ALA A 137 11.29 -20.02 -10.36
C ALA A 137 10.41 -21.03 -11.09
N ALA A 138 10.93 -22.24 -11.35
CA ALA A 138 10.08 -23.31 -11.87
C ALA A 138 9.11 -23.75 -10.76
N LEU A 139 7.92 -24.19 -11.17
CA LEU A 139 6.95 -24.75 -10.24
C LEU A 139 7.56 -25.99 -9.54
N GLY A 140 7.68 -25.92 -8.21
CA GLY A 140 8.31 -26.95 -7.37
C GLY A 140 9.65 -26.53 -6.75
N ASP A 141 10.37 -25.56 -7.33
CA ASP A 141 11.70 -25.15 -6.83
C ASP A 141 11.62 -24.42 -5.46
N TRP A 142 10.50 -23.73 -5.18
CA TRP A 142 10.28 -22.99 -3.92
C TRP A 142 9.47 -23.76 -2.87
N GLU A 143 9.20 -25.04 -3.08
CA GLU A 143 8.62 -25.95 -2.05
C GLU A 143 9.69 -26.79 -1.36
N ALA A 144 10.91 -26.82 -1.92
CA ALA A 144 12.03 -27.60 -1.41
C ALA A 144 12.99 -26.80 -0.49
N ALA A 145 12.61 -25.59 -0.08
CA ALA A 145 13.40 -24.70 0.76
C ALA A 145 12.71 -24.45 2.11
#